data_AF-A0A397TWY8-F1
#
_entry.id   AF-A0A397TWY8-F1
#
_cell.length_a   1.000
_cell.length_b   1.000
_cell.length_c   1.000
_cell.angle_alpha   90.00
_cell.angle_beta   90.00
_cell.angle_gamma   90.00
#
_symmetry.space_group_name_H-M   'P 1'
#
loop_
_entity.id
_entity.type
_entity.pdbx_description
1 polymer ?
#
loop_
_entity_poly.entity_id
_entity_poly.type
_entity_poly.pdbx_seq_one_letter_code
_entity_poly.pdbx_strand_id
1 'polypeptide(L)'
;MLPSQSLNLYAIIIHIYKGGREIPVEGTPDSCIQLYKRCWNYDPNQPPELEEIQESLLNLSGKENFGTSKFDEFILYITPKISNSDIQLSTNSN
;
A
#
# COMPACT_ATOMS: atom_id res chain seq x y z
N MET A 1 17.40 -1.00 -8.91
CA MET A 1 18.53 -0.59 -8.04
C MET A 1 18.25 0.81 -7.53
N LEU A 2 17.94 0.98 -6.23
CA LEU A 2 17.70 2.31 -5.63
C LEU A 2 18.99 2.81 -4.98
N PRO A 3 19.57 3.94 -5.43
CA PRO A 3 20.63 4.60 -4.72
C PRO A 3 20.05 5.68 -3.80
N SER A 4 20.30 5.50 -2.51
CA SER A 4 20.45 6.55 -1.52
C SER A 4 21.08 7.81 -2.12
N GLN A 5 20.26 8.82 -2.38
CA GLN A 5 20.68 10.22 -2.41
C GLN A 5 19.61 10.95 -1.60
N SER A 6 20.06 11.79 -0.66
CA SER A 6 19.23 12.66 0.18
C SER A 6 17.92 13.02 -0.53
N LEU A 7 16.83 12.39 -0.09
CA LEU A 7 15.52 12.59 -0.67
C LEU A 7 15.12 14.03 -0.31
N ASN A 8 15.17 14.94 -1.27
CA ASN A 8 14.57 16.25 -1.11
C ASN A 8 13.06 16.03 -0.99
N LEU A 9 12.57 15.96 0.26
CA LEU A 9 11.17 15.70 0.58
C LEU A 9 10.24 16.66 -0.17
N TYR A 10 10.66 17.91 -0.33
CA TYR A 10 9.92 18.92 -1.08
C TYR A 10 9.79 18.57 -2.57
N ALA A 11 10.87 18.10 -3.19
CA ALA A 11 10.84 17.63 -4.58
C ALA A 11 9.92 16.42 -4.77
N ILE A 12 9.92 15.48 -3.81
CA ILE A 12 9.02 14.31 -3.84
C ILE A 12 7.57 14.75 -3.70
N ILE A 13 7.26 15.61 -2.73
CA ILE A 13 5.91 16.11 -2.49
C ILE A 13 5.38 16.79 -3.77
N ILE A 14 6.19 17.66 -4.40
CA ILE A 14 5.82 18.29 -5.67
C ILE A 14 5.62 17.25 -6.77
N HIS A 15 6.49 16.25 -6.87
CA HIS A 15 6.38 15.20 -7.89
C HIS A 15 5.08 14.40 -7.73
N ILE A 16 4.76 13.95 -6.52
CA ILE A 16 3.54 13.20 -6.20
C ILE A 16 2.30 14.07 -6.42
N TYR A 17 2.33 15.34 -5.99
CA TYR A 17 1.24 16.30 -6.17
C TYR A 17 0.92 16.53 -7.65
N LYS A 18 1.95 16.54 -8.52
CA LYS A 18 1.80 16.61 -9.98
C LYS A 18 1.35 15.30 -10.64
N GLY A 19 1.05 14.26 -9.86
CA GLY A 19 0.66 12.95 -10.36
C GLY A 19 1.82 12.03 -10.72
N GLY A 20 3.06 12.42 -10.42
CA GLY A 20 4.23 11.56 -10.58
C GLY A 20 4.15 10.32 -9.68
N ARG A 21 4.54 9.16 -10.23
CA ARG A 21 4.61 7.85 -9.56
C ARG A 21 5.91 7.19 -9.96
N GLU A 22 6.33 6.15 -9.23
CA GLU A 22 7.53 5.44 -9.63
C GLU A 22 7.41 4.82 -11.03
N ILE A 23 8.57 4.68 -11.67
CA ILE A 23 8.68 3.96 -12.93
C ILE A 23 8.82 2.47 -12.57
N PRO A 24 8.01 1.58 -13.18
CA PRO A 24 8.15 0.15 -12.95
C PRO A 24 9.59 -0.31 -13.20
N VAL A 25 10.10 -1.17 -12.31
CA VAL A 25 11.42 -1.77 -12.50
C VAL A 25 11.31 -2.83 -13.59
N GLU A 26 12.29 -2.89 -14.49
CA GLU A 26 12.36 -3.91 -15.54
C GLU A 26 12.24 -5.33 -14.94
N GLY A 27 11.39 -6.16 -15.56
CA GLY A 27 11.07 -7.51 -15.06
C GLY A 27 9.99 -7.56 -13.97
N THR A 28 9.45 -6.41 -13.53
CA THR A 28 8.27 -6.39 -12.64
C THR A 28 7.05 -6.93 -13.38
N PRO A 29 6.31 -7.91 -12.82
CA PRO A 29 5.10 -8.42 -13.46
C PRO A 29 4.04 -7.34 -13.68
N ASP A 30 3.42 -7.32 -14.86
CA ASP A 30 2.39 -6.32 -15.23
C ASP A 30 1.22 -6.24 -14.24
N SER A 31 0.88 -7.38 -13.65
CA SER A 31 -0.20 -7.51 -12.70
C SER A 31 0.14 -6.87 -11.34
N CYS A 32 1.42 -6.86 -10.94
CA CYS A 32 1.88 -6.07 -9.79
C CYS A 32 1.81 -4.57 -10.11
N ILE A 33 2.16 -4.19 -11.34
CA ILE A 33 2.05 -2.80 -11.83
C ILE A 33 0.60 -2.30 -11.80
N GLN A 34 -0.34 -3.13 -12.24
CA GLN A 34 -1.76 -2.78 -12.25
C GLN A 34 -2.31 -2.62 -10.83
N LEU A 35 -1.89 -3.49 -9.89
CA LEU A 35 -2.34 -3.43 -8.51
C LEU A 35 -1.97 -2.10 -7.85
N TYR A 36 -0.68 -1.73 -7.86
CA TYR A 36 -0.28 -0.50 -7.20
C TYR A 36 -0.82 0.75 -7.92
N LYS A 37 -1.00 0.72 -9.25
CA LYS A 37 -1.66 1.80 -9.99
C LYS A 37 -3.10 1.99 -9.55
N ARG A 38 -3.83 0.90 -9.29
CA ARG A 38 -5.19 0.94 -8.75
C ARG A 38 -5.19 1.52 -7.33
N CYS A 39 -4.26 1.10 -6.47
CA CYS A 39 -4.12 1.64 -5.12
C CYS A 39 -3.76 3.13 -5.09
N TRP A 40 -3.01 3.62 -6.08
CA TRP A 40 -2.58 5.01 -6.18
C TRP A 40 -3.47 5.91 -7.03
N ASN A 41 -4.62 5.40 -7.50
CA ASN A 41 -5.58 6.23 -8.19
C ASN A 41 -5.94 7.41 -7.28
N TYR A 42 -5.86 8.63 -7.82
CA TYR A 42 -5.80 9.85 -7.03
C TYR A 42 -7.11 10.13 -6.26
N ASP A 43 -8.22 9.46 -6.60
CA ASP A 43 -9.47 9.63 -5.86
C ASP A 43 -9.37 9.01 -4.46
N PRO A 44 -9.26 9.83 -3.40
CA PRO A 44 -9.12 9.34 -2.04
C PRO A 44 -10.38 8.61 -1.54
N ASN A 45 -11.50 8.72 -2.26
CA ASN A 45 -12.75 8.04 -1.94
C ASN A 45 -12.89 6.69 -2.66
N GLN A 46 -11.95 6.33 -3.53
CA GLN A 46 -11.99 5.10 -4.32
C GLN A 46 -10.69 4.26 -4.25
N PRO A 47 -10.00 4.15 -3.09
CA PRO A 47 -8.98 3.12 -2.97
C PRO A 47 -9.66 1.74 -3.05
N PRO A 48 -9.00 0.72 -3.64
CA PRO A 48 -9.49 -0.65 -3.57
C PRO A 48 -9.59 -1.10 -2.12
N GLU A 49 -10.62 -1.89 -1.81
CA GLU A 49 -10.80 -2.51 -0.49
C GLU A 49 -9.64 -3.46 -0.18
N LEU A 50 -9.34 -3.66 1.10
CA LEU A 50 -8.23 -4.51 1.54
C LEU A 50 -8.37 -5.93 1.00
N GLU A 51 -9.62 -6.42 0.96
CA GLU A 51 -10.02 -7.71 0.44
C GLU A 51 -9.70 -7.84 -1.05
N GLU A 52 -9.94 -6.80 -1.86
CA GLU A 52 -9.60 -6.78 -3.29
C GLU A 52 -8.09 -6.81 -3.51
N ILE A 53 -7.33 -6.08 -2.68
CA ILE A 53 -5.87 -6.08 -2.71
C ILE A 53 -5.35 -7.48 -2.36
N GLN A 54 -5.89 -8.11 -1.32
CA GLN A 54 -5.53 -9.45 -0.89
C GLN A 54 -5.79 -10.48 -1.99
N GLU A 55 -6.97 -10.47 -2.60
CA GLU A 55 -7.31 -11.36 -3.71
C GLU A 55 -6.35 -11.16 -4.89
N SER A 56 -6.08 -9.90 -5.24
CA SER A 56 -5.13 -9.56 -6.31
C SER A 56 -3.73 -10.11 -6.01
N LEU A 57 -3.23 -9.95 -4.78
CA LEU A 57 -1.93 -10.47 -4.36
C LEU A 57 -1.86 -12.00 -4.39
N LEU A 58 -2.93 -12.70 -4.00
CA LEU A 58 -3.02 -14.16 -4.07
C LEU A 58 -3.06 -14.67 -5.52
N ASN A 59 -3.70 -13.92 -6.41
CA ASN A 59 -3.70 -14.21 -7.84
C ASN A 59 -2.31 -14.01 -8.46
N LEU A 60 -1.54 -13.03 -7.97
CA LEU A 60 -0.15 -12.79 -8.37
C LEU A 60 0.81 -13.89 -7.93
N SER A 61 0.60 -14.45 -6.73
CA SER A 61 1.47 -15.50 -6.17
C SER A 61 1.19 -16.88 -6.73
N GLY A 62 0.22 -17.03 -7.64
CA GLY A 62 -0.09 -18.29 -8.29
C GLY A 62 -0.65 -19.33 -7.32
N LYS A 63 -1.75 -19.02 -6.61
CA LYS A 63 -2.50 -19.97 -5.75
C LYS A 63 -1.62 -20.87 -4.88
N GLU A 64 -0.54 -20.35 -4.31
CA GLU A 64 -0.09 -20.88 -3.04
C GLU A 64 -1.05 -20.32 -2.00
N ASN A 65 -1.77 -21.19 -1.29
CA ASN A 65 -2.50 -20.79 -0.09
C ASN A 65 -1.48 -20.11 0.82
N PHE A 66 -1.40 -18.77 0.79
CA PHE A 66 -0.79 -18.03 1.87
C PHE A 66 -1.67 -18.36 3.06
N GLY A 67 -1.27 -19.39 3.81
CA GLY A 67 -1.93 -19.76 5.04
C GLY A 67 -2.12 -18.45 5.79
N THR A 68 -3.37 -18.18 6.16
CA THR A 68 -3.77 -17.00 6.93
C THR A 68 -2.76 -16.71 8.04
N SER A 69 -2.15 -17.77 8.60
CA SER A 69 -1.01 -17.79 9.51
C SER A 69 0.12 -16.79 9.23
N LYS A 70 0.51 -16.52 7.97
CA LYS A 70 1.65 -15.62 7.67
C LYS A 70 1.25 -14.15 7.68
N PHE A 71 0.00 -13.86 7.29
CA PHE A 71 -0.57 -12.53 7.44
C PHE A 71 -0.97 -12.29 8.91
N ASP A 72 -1.48 -13.31 9.59
CA ASP A 72 -1.77 -13.27 11.04
C ASP A 72 -0.49 -13.03 11.85
N GLU A 73 0.65 -13.64 11.47
CA GLU A 73 1.96 -13.36 12.06
C GLU A 73 2.42 -11.91 11.81
N PHE A 74 2.18 -11.40 10.59
CA PHE A 74 2.43 -9.99 10.27
C PHE A 74 1.54 -9.06 11.09
N ILE A 75 0.23 -9.31 11.17
CA ILE A 75 -0.70 -8.54 11.98
C ILE A 75 -0.32 -8.63 13.46
N LEU A 76 0.05 -9.79 13.99
CA LEU A 76 0.53 -9.96 15.36
C LEU A 76 1.78 -9.12 15.65
N TYR A 77 2.66 -8.96 14.65
CA TYR A 77 3.84 -8.10 14.74
C TYR A 77 3.51 -6.60 14.70
N ILE A 78 2.45 -6.20 13.96
CA ILE A 78 2.04 -4.80 13.81
C ILE A 78 1.07 -4.34 14.92
N THR A 79 0.26 -5.24 15.48
CA THR A 79 -0.79 -4.94 16.48
C THR A 79 -0.25 -4.26 17.75
N PRO A 80 0.95 -4.59 18.29
CA PRO A 80 1.51 -3.87 19.43
C PRO A 80 2.06 -2.47 19.08
N LYS A 81 2.28 -2.17 17.79
CA LYS A 81 2.90 -0.90 17.33
C LYS A 81 1.89 0.14 16.86
N ILE A 82 0.64 -0.25 16.60
CA ILE A 82 -0.46 0.69 16.43
C ILE A 82 -1.03 0.94 17.83
N SER A 83 -0.45 1.91 18.54
CA SER A 83 -1.10 2.41 19.75
C SER A 83 -2.45 3.02 19.34
N ASN A 84 -3.54 2.51 19.91
CA ASN A 84 -4.87 3.12 19.83
C ASN A 84 -4.90 4.57 20.35
N SER A 85 -3.78 5.13 20.82
CA SER A 85 -3.66 6.53 21.24
C SER A 85 -3.71 7.55 20.10
N ASP A 86 -3.47 7.15 18.85
CA ASP A 86 -3.26 8.12 17.76
C ASP A 86 -4.46 8.25 16.81
N ILE A 87 -5.50 7.42 16.96
CA ILE A 87 -6.79 7.62 16.28
C ILE A 87 -7.76 8.28 17.26
N GLN A 88 -7.68 9.61 17.36
CA GLN A 88 -8.80 10.41 17.88
C GLN A 88 -9.91 10.41 16.82
N LEU A 89 -10.69 9.33 16.74
CA LEU A 89 -12.03 9.39 16.16
C LEU A 89 -12.87 10.24 17.10
N SER A 90 -12.97 11.55 16.84
CA SER A 90 -14.00 12.37 17.46
C SER A 90 -15.35 11.86 16.99
N THR A 91 -15.99 11.01 17.79
CA THR A 91 -17.40 10.67 17.65
C THR A 91 -18.21 11.92 17.98
N ASN A 92 -18.48 12.77 16.99
CA ASN A 92 -19.58 13.72 17.10
C ASN A 92 -20.87 12.99 16.71
N SER A 93 -21.54 12.40 17.71
CA SER A 93 -22.98 12.17 17.65
C SER A 93 -23.68 13.50 17.91
N ASN A 94 -24.52 13.93 16.95
CA ASN A 94 -25.65 14.83 17.17
C ASN A 94 -26.93 14.07 16.86
#